data_AF-A0A8J4RVL8-F1
#
_entry.id   AF-A0A8J4RVL8-F1
#
_cell.length_a   1.000
_cell.length_b   1.000
_cell.length_c   1.000
_cell.angle_alpha   90.00
_cell.angle_beta   90.00
_cell.angle_gamma   90.00
#
_symmetry.space_group_name_H-M   'P 1'
#
loop_
_entity.id
_entity.type
_entity.pdbx_description
1 polymer ?
#
loop_
_entity_poly.entity_id
_entity_poly.type
_entity_poly.pdbx_seq_one_letter_code
_entity_poly.pdbx_strand_id
1 'polypeptide(L)'
;MARWWRSATNNLRAAVSSHSSSQASSAGYHTIQAIPRECVGNRVSSRDRAQGRIPAVVISQHLLQKDSTAPRSMSRKHLVTTEWKQIQAILNSVELPFFCSTTFPLQIRAGSGSSHLLESGTVLPIKIHRDEATGKVLNLVFVWADDGSELKVDVPVVFKGEDVCPGLQKGGHLNRVRTSLKYLCPAELIPPKIEVDVSNLDIGDRIFMHDVEVHPSLKLLSKNENMPISSVLVSASVSAIMELVDLGFRPGLGYNEARRSRPPSWHGMTHKTNPSKTQQDLNKMTDLKKSAAASVVEVDSLGSEEEHCSKIYPCPPKPQAATSKSP
;
A
#
# COMPACT_ATOMS: atom_id res chain seq x y z
N MET A 1 48.62 68.96 4.44
CA MET A 1 48.23 69.87 5.54
C MET A 1 46.96 69.32 6.18
N ALA A 2 46.94 69.33 7.53
CA ALA A 2 45.81 69.13 8.46
C ALA A 2 45.07 67.78 8.40
N ARG A 3 45.15 66.89 9.42
CA ARG A 3 44.64 66.97 10.82
C ARG A 3 43.09 67.05 10.83
N TRP A 4 42.30 66.40 11.69
CA TRP A 4 42.42 65.39 12.74
C TRP A 4 40.96 65.34 13.33
N TRP A 5 40.40 64.14 13.57
CA TRP A 5 39.44 63.76 14.65
C TRP A 5 38.06 64.46 14.76
N ARG A 6 37.01 63.63 14.91
CA ARG A 6 36.49 63.22 16.23
C ARG A 6 35.52 62.03 16.12
N SER A 7 35.78 61.06 16.98
CA SER A 7 34.88 60.01 17.42
C SER A 7 34.07 60.49 18.63
N ALA A 8 32.81 60.08 18.73
CA ALA A 8 32.04 59.90 19.96
C ALA A 8 30.70 59.23 19.57
N THR A 9 30.61 57.91 19.64
CA THR A 9 29.86 57.16 20.67
C THR A 9 28.42 57.63 20.87
N ASN A 10 27.46 56.80 20.44
CA ASN A 10 26.29 56.58 21.26
C ASN A 10 25.81 55.13 21.18
N ASN A 11 25.83 54.49 22.35
CA ASN A 11 25.25 53.21 22.67
C ASN A 11 23.72 53.26 22.50
N LEU A 12 23.13 52.40 21.67
CA LEU A 12 21.74 51.98 21.85
C LEU A 12 21.54 50.52 21.41
N ARG A 13 21.47 49.66 22.43
CA ARG A 13 20.70 48.42 22.57
C ARG A 13 20.69 47.44 21.39
N ALA A 14 21.45 46.37 21.57
CA ALA A 14 21.13 45.04 21.07
C ALA A 14 19.77 44.59 21.63
N ALA A 15 18.72 44.69 20.84
CA ALA A 15 17.51 43.91 21.03
C ALA A 15 17.71 42.58 20.28
N VAL A 16 18.11 41.55 21.04
CA VAL A 16 18.06 40.16 20.59
C VAL A 16 16.57 39.82 20.43
N SER A 17 16.05 39.97 19.22
CA SER A 17 14.80 39.34 18.84
C SER A 17 15.08 37.86 18.64
N SER A 18 14.92 37.10 19.72
CA SER A 18 14.82 35.65 19.70
C SER A 18 13.57 35.24 18.91
N HIS A 19 13.64 35.30 17.58
CA HIS A 19 12.76 34.50 16.74
C HIS A 19 13.33 33.09 16.74
N SER A 20 12.75 32.27 17.63
CA SER A 20 12.75 30.84 17.49
C SER A 20 12.16 30.48 16.13
N SER A 21 12.99 30.40 15.10
CA SER A 21 12.66 29.67 13.88
C SER A 21 12.77 28.17 14.18
N SER A 22 11.86 27.69 15.02
CA SER A 22 11.57 26.28 15.16
C SER A 22 11.03 25.80 13.82
N GLN A 23 11.80 24.94 13.15
CA GLN A 23 11.34 23.96 12.17
C GLN A 23 10.30 24.47 11.15
N ALA A 24 10.78 25.18 10.14
CA ALA A 24 10.03 25.42 8.91
C ALA A 24 10.83 24.93 7.71
N SER A 25 10.92 23.61 7.53
CA SER A 25 11.42 23.02 6.27
C SER A 25 11.05 21.54 6.14
N SER A 26 9.75 21.23 6.04
CA SER A 26 9.28 20.13 5.18
C SER A 26 8.30 20.62 4.09
N ALA A 27 8.28 21.94 3.84
CA ALA A 27 7.57 22.53 2.72
C ALA A 27 8.26 22.13 1.40
N GLY A 28 7.71 21.11 0.73
CA GLY A 28 8.19 20.70 -0.59
C GLY A 28 7.45 19.55 -1.24
N TYR A 29 6.25 19.18 -0.79
CA TYR A 29 5.41 18.25 -1.55
C TYR A 29 4.54 19.06 -2.51
N HIS A 30 4.93 18.98 -3.79
CA HIS A 30 4.42 19.74 -4.92
C HIS A 30 2.87 19.81 -4.92
N THR A 31 2.32 21.02 -4.94
CA THR A 31 0.88 21.27 -5.13
C THR A 31 0.42 20.65 -6.44
N ILE A 32 -0.46 19.64 -6.36
CA ILE A 32 -0.96 18.94 -7.54
C ILE A 32 -1.77 19.93 -8.37
N GLN A 33 -1.38 20.10 -9.63
CA GLN A 33 -2.10 20.92 -10.58
C GLN A 33 -3.02 20.03 -11.40
N ALA A 34 -4.28 20.44 -11.47
CA ALA A 34 -5.33 19.73 -12.14
C ALA A 34 -6.09 20.64 -13.11
N ILE A 35 -6.59 20.07 -14.19
CA ILE A 35 -7.40 20.75 -15.19
C ILE A 35 -8.71 19.95 -15.32
N PRO A 36 -9.89 20.60 -15.29
CA PRO A 36 -11.15 19.89 -15.44
C PRO A 36 -11.24 19.18 -16.80
N ARG A 37 -11.90 18.03 -16.83
CA ARG A 37 -12.22 17.30 -18.07
C ARG A 37 -13.73 17.27 -18.28
N GLU A 38 -14.16 17.61 -19.49
CA GLU A 38 -15.57 17.57 -19.87
C GLU A 38 -15.98 16.20 -20.41
N CYS A 39 -15.03 15.46 -21.00
CA CYS A 39 -15.28 14.19 -21.67
C CYS A 39 -14.69 13.01 -20.91
N VAL A 40 -15.43 11.90 -20.88
CA VAL A 40 -15.05 10.61 -20.25
C VAL A 40 -15.00 9.51 -21.30
N GLY A 41 -14.23 8.46 -21.04
CA GLY A 41 -14.17 7.25 -21.86
C GLY A 41 -12.74 6.85 -22.22
N ASN A 42 -12.57 5.60 -22.66
CA ASN A 42 -11.26 5.00 -22.89
C ASN A 42 -10.43 5.78 -23.93
N ARG A 43 -11.01 6.10 -25.10
CA ARG A 43 -10.31 6.86 -26.17
C ARG A 43 -9.84 8.24 -25.71
N VAL A 44 -10.64 8.93 -24.89
CA VAL A 44 -10.30 10.25 -24.33
C VAL A 44 -9.16 10.12 -23.33
N SER A 45 -9.29 9.19 -22.39
CA SER A 45 -8.25 8.93 -21.38
C SER A 45 -6.92 8.48 -22.01
N SER A 46 -6.96 7.70 -23.09
CA SER A 46 -5.77 7.32 -23.86
C SER A 46 -5.10 8.53 -24.51
N ARG A 47 -5.88 9.45 -25.10
CA ARG A 47 -5.38 10.71 -25.65
C ARG A 47 -4.76 11.61 -24.57
N ASP A 48 -5.39 11.72 -23.40
CA ASP A 48 -4.84 12.50 -22.29
C ASP A 48 -3.48 11.95 -21.85
N ARG A 49 -3.35 10.63 -21.72
CA ARG A 49 -2.06 9.98 -21.39
C ARG A 49 -1.01 10.17 -22.47
N ALA A 50 -1.40 10.13 -23.75
CA ALA A 50 -0.50 10.45 -24.86
C ALA A 50 0.01 11.90 -24.81
N GLN A 51 -0.77 12.82 -24.25
CA GLN A 51 -0.39 14.22 -24.01
C GLN A 51 0.36 14.42 -22.68
N GLY A 52 0.70 13.35 -21.96
CA GLY A 52 1.39 13.44 -20.66
C GLY A 52 0.48 13.91 -19.52
N ARG A 53 -0.84 13.74 -19.63
CA ARG A 53 -1.80 13.99 -18.55
C ARG A 53 -2.40 12.68 -18.04
N ILE A 54 -2.57 12.58 -16.73
CA ILE A 54 -3.18 11.43 -16.07
C ILE A 54 -4.63 11.79 -15.74
N PRO A 55 -5.62 11.02 -16.23
CA PRO A 55 -7.00 11.21 -15.81
C PRO A 55 -7.14 10.90 -14.32
N ALA A 56 -7.88 11.75 -13.61
CA ALA A 56 -8.14 11.59 -12.19
C ALA A 56 -9.57 12.00 -11.84
N VAL A 57 -10.01 11.56 -10.67
CA VAL A 57 -11.30 11.94 -10.11
C VAL A 57 -11.09 12.43 -8.68
N VAL A 58 -11.75 13.54 -8.34
CA VAL A 58 -11.84 14.05 -6.97
C VAL A 58 -13.28 13.88 -6.51
N ILE A 59 -13.47 13.17 -5.41
CA ILE A 59 -14.80 12.91 -4.82
C ILE A 59 -14.86 13.46 -3.40
N SER A 60 -16.04 13.87 -2.97
CA SER A 60 -16.29 14.10 -1.54
C SER A 60 -16.46 12.76 -0.83
N GLN A 61 -16.05 12.70 0.44
CA GLN A 61 -16.09 11.46 1.20
C GLN A 61 -17.51 10.90 1.41
N HIS A 62 -18.53 11.76 1.44
CA HIS A 62 -19.93 11.35 1.58
C HIS A 62 -20.39 10.37 0.47
N LEU A 63 -19.67 10.29 -0.67
CA LEU A 63 -19.91 9.28 -1.71
C LEU A 63 -19.37 7.88 -1.39
N LEU A 64 -18.40 7.78 -0.48
CA LEU A 64 -17.77 6.51 -0.11
C LEU A 64 -18.51 5.78 1.00
N GLN A 65 -19.41 6.47 1.70
CA GLN A 65 -20.29 5.87 2.69
C GLN A 65 -21.52 5.30 1.98
N LYS A 66 -21.65 3.97 1.99
CA LYS A 66 -22.78 3.23 1.39
C LYS A 66 -24.03 3.28 2.28
N ASP A 67 -24.17 4.32 3.10
CA ASP A 67 -25.23 4.39 4.11
C ASP A 67 -26.39 5.19 3.52
N SER A 68 -27.49 4.49 3.29
CA SER A 68 -28.67 4.90 2.51
C SER A 68 -29.54 5.99 3.15
N THR A 69 -29.08 6.68 4.19
CA THR A 69 -29.94 7.46 5.11
C THR A 69 -29.68 8.97 5.10
N ALA A 70 -28.56 9.44 4.54
CA ALA A 70 -28.29 10.87 4.42
C ALA A 70 -28.94 11.44 3.14
N PRO A 71 -29.49 12.67 3.16
CA PRO A 71 -29.98 13.32 1.94
C PRO A 71 -28.82 13.34 0.94
N ARG A 72 -29.10 12.95 -0.31
CA ARG A 72 -28.14 12.98 -1.42
C ARG A 72 -27.79 14.45 -1.73
N SER A 73 -27.05 15.11 -0.85
CA SER A 73 -26.35 16.34 -1.17
C SER A 73 -25.50 16.01 -2.38
N MET A 74 -25.81 16.64 -3.52
CA MET A 74 -25.24 16.30 -4.82
C MET A 74 -23.73 16.37 -4.72
N SER A 75 -23.13 15.20 -4.56
CA SER A 75 -21.73 15.09 -4.25
C SER A 75 -20.91 15.67 -5.38
N ARG A 76 -20.12 16.70 -5.07
CA ARG A 76 -19.23 17.38 -6.01
C ARG A 76 -18.15 16.41 -6.48
N LYS A 77 -18.44 15.69 -7.56
CA LYS A 77 -17.46 14.86 -8.28
C LYS A 77 -16.77 15.72 -9.32
N HIS A 78 -15.48 15.97 -9.14
CA HIS A 78 -14.68 16.67 -10.13
C HIS A 78 -13.92 15.65 -10.97
N LEU A 79 -14.22 15.65 -12.26
CA LEU A 79 -13.42 14.93 -13.23
C LEU A 79 -12.27 15.86 -13.62
N VAL A 80 -11.04 15.43 -13.40
CA VAL A 80 -9.87 16.26 -13.67
C VAL A 80 -8.78 15.46 -14.38
N THR A 81 -7.79 16.17 -14.90
CA THR A 81 -6.55 15.62 -15.44
C THR A 81 -5.38 16.29 -14.73
N THR A 82 -4.37 15.51 -14.36
CA THR A 82 -3.16 15.97 -13.68
C THR A 82 -1.94 15.78 -14.57
N GLU A 83 -0.86 16.52 -14.35
CA GLU A 83 0.35 16.35 -15.15
C GLU A 83 1.15 15.10 -14.73
N TRP A 84 1.52 14.27 -15.70
CA TRP A 84 2.29 13.04 -15.47
C TRP A 84 3.61 13.31 -14.75
N LYS A 85 4.38 14.30 -15.22
CA LYS A 85 5.71 14.60 -14.69
C LYS A 85 5.66 15.00 -13.22
N GLN A 86 4.64 15.77 -12.86
CA GLN A 86 4.44 16.20 -11.48
C GLN A 86 4.11 15.01 -10.57
N ILE A 87 3.16 14.16 -10.97
CA ILE A 87 2.82 12.97 -10.19
C ILE A 87 4.01 12.02 -10.09
N GLN A 88 4.77 11.83 -11.17
CA GLN A 88 5.98 11.00 -11.14
C GLN A 88 7.03 11.57 -10.17
N ALA A 89 7.24 12.89 -10.16
CA ALA A 89 8.14 13.52 -9.20
C ALA A 89 7.69 13.30 -7.75
N ILE A 90 6.39 13.45 -7.46
CA ILE A 90 5.83 13.19 -6.12
C ILE A 90 6.01 11.71 -5.72
N LEU A 91 5.75 10.79 -6.65
CA LEU A 91 5.91 9.36 -6.40
C LEU A 91 7.37 8.98 -6.15
N ASN A 92 8.32 9.63 -6.82
CA ASN A 92 9.74 9.43 -6.57
C ASN A 92 10.19 10.03 -5.24
N SER A 93 9.57 11.12 -4.77
CA SER A 93 9.95 11.76 -3.51
C SER A 93 9.35 11.11 -2.28
N VAL A 94 8.09 10.68 -2.36
CA VAL A 94 7.34 10.12 -1.22
C VAL A 94 7.53 8.61 -1.11
N GLU A 95 7.96 7.96 -2.19
CA GLU A 95 7.99 6.50 -2.38
C GLU A 95 6.61 5.85 -2.13
N LEU A 96 6.35 4.71 -2.79
CA LEU A 96 5.24 3.86 -2.36
C LEU A 96 5.72 3.00 -1.20
N PRO A 97 4.92 2.80 -0.14
CA PRO A 97 3.44 2.92 -0.07
C PRO A 97 2.87 4.24 0.50
N PHE A 98 3.70 5.23 0.81
CA PHE A 98 3.31 6.41 1.62
C PHE A 98 2.48 7.45 0.87
N PHE A 99 2.37 7.35 -0.45
CA PHE A 99 1.58 8.28 -1.25
C PHE A 99 0.09 8.29 -0.89
N CYS A 100 -0.50 7.14 -0.55
CA CYS A 100 -1.93 7.05 -0.23
C CYS A 100 -2.26 7.41 1.24
N SER A 101 -1.24 7.56 2.09
CA SER A 101 -1.38 8.01 3.49
C SER A 101 -1.04 9.49 3.67
N THR A 102 -0.64 10.19 2.60
CA THR A 102 -0.21 11.59 2.66
C THR A 102 -1.23 12.48 1.95
N THR A 103 -1.57 13.62 2.56
CA THR A 103 -2.43 14.63 1.96
C THR A 103 -1.62 15.59 1.09
N PHE A 104 -2.23 16.06 0.01
CA PHE A 104 -1.60 16.99 -0.93
C PHE A 104 -2.53 18.18 -1.21
N PRO A 105 -2.00 19.40 -1.35
CA PRO A 105 -2.79 20.51 -1.84
C PRO A 105 -3.06 20.31 -3.34
N LEU A 106 -4.31 20.46 -3.75
CA LEU A 106 -4.79 20.37 -5.13
C LEU A 106 -5.27 21.73 -5.61
N GLN A 107 -4.83 22.12 -6.80
CA GLN A 107 -5.29 23.32 -7.50
C GLN A 107 -5.91 22.95 -8.84
N ILE A 108 -7.22 23.18 -8.99
CA ILE A 108 -7.95 22.99 -10.23
C ILE A 108 -7.92 24.31 -11.00
N ARG A 109 -7.22 24.34 -12.13
CA ARG A 109 -7.07 25.49 -13.03
C ARG A 109 -7.99 25.35 -14.23
N ALA A 110 -8.41 26.47 -14.82
CA ALA A 110 -9.32 26.46 -15.97
C ALA A 110 -8.74 25.79 -17.23
N GLY A 111 -7.42 25.73 -17.36
CA GLY A 111 -6.73 25.17 -18.51
C GLY A 111 -5.23 25.01 -18.29
N SER A 112 -4.56 24.36 -19.23
CA SER A 112 -3.10 24.19 -19.18
C SER A 112 -2.41 25.56 -19.32
N GLY A 113 -1.56 25.91 -18.35
CA GLY A 113 -0.89 27.21 -18.29
C GLY A 113 -1.79 28.40 -17.86
N SER A 114 -3.07 28.16 -17.54
CA SER A 114 -3.95 29.23 -17.06
C SER A 114 -3.64 29.63 -15.62
N SER A 115 -3.60 30.93 -15.37
CA SER A 115 -3.51 31.48 -14.01
C SER A 115 -4.86 31.49 -13.29
N HIS A 116 -5.96 31.26 -14.02
CA HIS A 116 -7.30 31.26 -13.44
C HIS A 116 -7.56 29.97 -12.66
N LEU A 117 -7.61 30.11 -11.33
CA LEU A 117 -7.91 29.04 -10.38
C LEU A 117 -9.43 28.90 -10.24
N LEU A 118 -9.95 27.71 -10.52
CA LEU A 118 -11.36 27.39 -10.35
C LEU A 118 -11.66 26.97 -8.91
N GLU A 119 -10.81 26.09 -8.36
CA GLU A 119 -11.01 25.51 -7.04
C GLU A 119 -9.67 25.06 -6.46
N SER A 120 -9.52 25.15 -5.15
CA SER A 120 -8.33 24.72 -4.43
C SER A 120 -8.73 24.12 -3.09
N GLY A 121 -8.03 23.06 -2.68
CA GLY A 121 -8.25 22.42 -1.39
C GLY A 121 -7.28 21.28 -1.17
N THR A 122 -7.37 20.66 -0.01
CA THR A 122 -6.52 19.52 0.36
C THR A 122 -7.19 18.22 -0.08
N VAL A 123 -6.41 17.32 -0.68
CA VAL A 123 -6.90 16.01 -1.11
C VAL A 123 -6.02 14.88 -0.61
N LEU A 124 -6.67 13.74 -0.35
CA LEU A 124 -6.02 12.47 -0.05
C LEU A 124 -6.12 11.53 -1.26
N PRO A 125 -5.01 10.99 -1.78
CA PRO A 125 -5.05 9.93 -2.78
C PRO A 125 -5.50 8.62 -2.12
N ILE A 126 -6.60 8.03 -2.58
CA ILE A 126 -7.09 6.74 -2.05
C ILE A 126 -6.65 5.58 -2.93
N LYS A 127 -6.59 5.78 -4.25
CA LYS A 127 -6.26 4.70 -5.18
C LYS A 127 -5.42 5.21 -6.33
N ILE A 128 -4.34 4.47 -6.61
CA ILE A 128 -3.50 4.64 -7.78
C ILE A 128 -3.70 3.40 -8.64
N HIS A 129 -4.13 3.59 -9.89
CA HIS A 129 -4.12 2.53 -10.88
C HIS A 129 -2.83 2.63 -11.68
N ARG A 130 -2.00 1.60 -11.63
CA ARG A 130 -0.78 1.47 -12.43
C ARG A 130 -0.94 0.34 -13.44
N ASP A 131 -0.33 0.53 -14.59
CA ASP A 131 -0.13 -0.55 -15.54
C ASP A 131 0.91 -1.53 -14.98
N GLU A 132 0.59 -2.82 -14.97
CA GLU A 132 1.43 -3.87 -14.39
C GLU A 132 2.70 -4.09 -15.22
N ALA A 133 2.60 -3.97 -16.55
CA ALA A 133 3.72 -4.21 -17.46
C ALA A 133 4.67 -3.01 -17.52
N THR A 134 4.15 -1.79 -17.68
CA THR A 134 4.98 -0.59 -17.85
C THR A 134 5.21 0.20 -16.58
N GLY A 135 4.50 -0.11 -15.49
CA GLY A 135 4.53 0.66 -14.24
C GLY A 135 3.90 2.05 -14.33
N LYS A 136 3.31 2.41 -15.47
CA LYS A 136 2.76 3.75 -15.69
C LYS A 136 1.45 3.96 -14.94
N VAL A 137 1.31 5.09 -14.25
CA VAL A 137 0.05 5.52 -13.65
C VAL A 137 -1.02 5.78 -14.71
N LEU A 138 -2.08 4.99 -14.69
CA LEU A 138 -3.20 5.06 -15.62
C LEU A 138 -4.32 5.97 -15.10
N ASN A 139 -4.59 5.94 -13.79
CA ASN A 139 -5.69 6.69 -13.18
C ASN A 139 -5.40 6.97 -11.70
N LEU A 140 -5.89 8.10 -11.21
CA LEU A 140 -5.82 8.50 -9.81
C LEU A 140 -7.20 8.78 -9.23
N VAL A 141 -7.40 8.39 -7.97
CA VAL A 141 -8.61 8.69 -7.21
C VAL A 141 -8.22 9.49 -5.98
N PHE A 142 -8.74 10.71 -5.91
CA PHE A 142 -8.56 11.63 -4.81
C PHE A 142 -9.86 11.82 -4.05
N VAL A 143 -9.74 12.09 -2.75
CA VAL A 143 -10.85 12.50 -1.90
C VAL A 143 -10.53 13.84 -1.26
N TRP A 144 -11.52 14.73 -1.20
CA TRP A 144 -11.37 15.97 -0.45
C TRP A 144 -11.14 15.69 1.03
N ALA A 145 -10.06 16.24 1.55
CA ALA A 145 -9.65 16.13 2.94
C ALA A 145 -9.92 17.48 3.61
N ASP A 146 -11.20 17.76 3.85
CA ASP A 146 -11.66 18.98 4.51
C ASP A 146 -11.36 18.89 6.01
N ASP A 147 -11.08 20.03 6.64
CA ASP A 147 -10.80 20.10 8.06
C ASP A 147 -11.99 19.55 8.88
N GLY A 148 -11.69 18.75 9.90
CA GLY A 148 -12.71 18.07 10.72
C GLY A 148 -13.46 16.90 10.05
N SER A 149 -13.16 16.55 8.79
CA SER A 149 -13.74 15.34 8.17
C SER A 149 -13.01 14.06 8.60
N GLU A 150 -13.77 13.00 8.88
CA GLU A 150 -13.22 11.68 9.25
C GLU A 150 -12.98 10.83 8.01
N LEU A 151 -11.73 10.68 7.55
CA LEU A 151 -11.33 9.93 6.37
C LEU A 151 -11.06 8.46 6.65
N LYS A 152 -11.39 7.61 5.66
CA LYS A 152 -10.94 6.20 5.63
C LYS A 152 -9.61 6.13 4.92
N VAL A 153 -8.54 5.87 5.66
CA VAL A 153 -7.16 5.89 5.14
C VAL A 153 -6.55 4.50 5.25
N ASP A 154 -5.79 4.12 4.23
CA ASP A 154 -4.97 2.91 4.23
C ASP A 154 -3.53 3.31 4.56
N VAL A 155 -3.11 3.06 5.80
CA VAL A 155 -1.82 3.50 6.31
C VAL A 155 -0.82 2.34 6.22
N PRO A 156 0.35 2.54 5.58
CA PRO A 156 1.35 1.50 5.48
C PRO A 156 2.07 1.24 6.80
N VAL A 157 2.44 -0.02 6.99
CA VAL A 157 3.19 -0.50 8.15
C VAL A 157 4.67 -0.66 7.78
N VAL A 158 5.55 -0.12 8.60
CA VAL A 158 7.00 -0.21 8.48
C VAL A 158 7.55 -0.91 9.70
N PHE A 159 8.36 -1.94 9.49
CA PHE A 159 8.97 -2.70 10.58
C PHE A 159 10.32 -2.07 10.95
N LYS A 160 10.57 -1.94 12.25
CA LYS A 160 11.83 -1.47 12.82
C LYS A 160 12.52 -2.59 13.57
N GLY A 161 13.85 -2.62 13.53
CA GLY A 161 14.64 -3.62 14.26
C GLY A 161 14.79 -4.98 13.56
N GLU A 162 14.60 -5.03 12.24
CA GLU A 162 14.80 -6.27 11.46
C GLU A 162 16.23 -6.83 11.64
N ASP A 163 17.24 -5.97 11.79
CA ASP A 163 18.65 -6.39 11.94
C ASP A 163 18.98 -7.00 13.31
N VAL A 164 18.27 -6.59 14.36
CA VAL A 164 18.53 -6.98 15.76
C VAL A 164 17.64 -8.15 16.21
N CYS A 165 16.59 -8.44 15.45
CA CYS A 165 15.60 -9.46 15.79
C CYS A 165 16.24 -10.86 15.92
N PRO A 166 16.13 -11.52 17.09
CA PRO A 166 16.74 -12.83 17.32
C PRO A 166 16.11 -13.91 16.44
N GLY A 167 14.80 -13.82 16.16
CA GLY A 167 14.12 -14.75 15.26
C GLY A 167 14.65 -14.70 13.83
N LEU A 168 15.04 -13.52 13.33
CA LEU A 168 15.65 -13.37 12.00
C LEU A 168 17.10 -13.86 11.99
N GLN A 169 17.88 -13.56 13.03
CA GLN A 169 19.27 -14.03 13.15
C GLN A 169 19.39 -15.55 13.26
N LYS A 170 18.38 -16.22 13.84
CA LYS A 170 18.29 -17.69 13.91
C LYS A 170 17.92 -18.36 12.57
N GLY A 171 17.78 -17.60 11.49
CA GLY A 171 17.42 -18.11 10.16
C GLY A 171 15.91 -18.12 9.89
N GLY A 172 15.13 -17.40 10.70
CA GLY A 172 13.74 -17.07 10.40
C GLY A 172 13.62 -15.98 9.35
N HIS A 173 12.44 -15.88 8.73
CA HIS A 173 12.06 -14.78 7.85
C HIS A 173 10.81 -14.10 8.39
N LEU A 174 10.75 -12.77 8.24
CA LEU A 174 9.60 -11.98 8.62
C LEU A 174 8.49 -12.15 7.57
N ASN A 175 7.41 -12.83 7.94
CA ASN A 175 6.22 -12.92 7.12
C ASN A 175 5.33 -11.70 7.39
N ARG A 176 5.22 -10.82 6.39
CA ARG A 176 4.39 -9.61 6.43
C ARG A 176 2.96 -9.96 5.97
N VAL A 177 2.11 -10.36 6.91
CA VAL A 177 0.72 -10.76 6.64
C VAL A 177 -0.10 -9.56 6.13
N ARG A 178 0.17 -8.37 6.65
CA ARG A 178 -0.45 -7.12 6.22
C ARG A 178 0.61 -6.03 6.05
N THR A 179 0.69 -5.46 4.85
CA THR A 179 1.55 -4.32 4.55
C THR A 179 0.90 -2.99 4.88
N SER A 180 -0.43 -2.95 5.03
CA SER A 180 -1.18 -1.74 5.32
C SER A 180 -2.43 -2.03 6.15
N LEU A 181 -2.86 -1.02 6.91
CA LEU A 181 -3.97 -1.07 7.85
C LEU A 181 -4.96 0.05 7.58
N LYS A 182 -6.24 -0.28 7.64
CA LYS A 182 -7.33 0.68 7.37
C LYS A 182 -7.81 1.32 8.65
N TYR A 183 -7.63 2.63 8.75
CA TYR A 183 -8.10 3.45 9.86
C TYR A 183 -9.17 4.44 9.41
N LEU A 184 -10.04 4.79 10.34
CA LEU A 184 -10.88 5.99 10.30
C LEU A 184 -10.19 7.05 11.15
N CYS A 185 -9.85 8.18 10.55
CA CYS A 185 -9.10 9.23 11.21
C CYS A 185 -9.48 10.62 10.68
N PRO A 186 -9.39 11.66 11.52
CA PRO A 186 -9.58 13.02 11.05
C PRO A 186 -8.46 13.41 10.08
N ALA A 187 -8.77 14.22 9.07
CA ALA A 187 -7.84 14.65 8.02
C ALA A 187 -6.54 15.27 8.54
N GLU A 188 -6.60 15.93 9.69
CA GLU A 188 -5.47 16.63 10.31
C GLU A 188 -4.46 15.69 11.01
N LEU A 189 -4.91 14.50 11.44
CA LEU A 189 -4.10 13.57 12.25
C LEU A 189 -3.74 12.30 11.48
N ILE A 190 -3.69 12.35 10.15
CA ILE A 190 -3.33 11.17 9.34
C ILE A 190 -1.83 10.87 9.54
N PRO A 191 -1.46 9.71 10.12
CA PRO A 191 -0.06 9.33 10.21
C PRO A 191 0.47 8.90 8.83
N PRO A 192 1.67 9.32 8.41
CA PRO A 192 2.24 8.92 7.13
C PRO A 192 2.60 7.42 7.10
N LYS A 193 3.03 6.87 8.24
CA LYS A 193 3.38 5.47 8.43
C LYS A 193 3.12 5.02 9.86
N ILE A 194 2.89 3.72 10.02
CA ILE A 194 2.81 3.06 11.32
C ILE A 194 4.09 2.25 11.49
N GLU A 195 4.79 2.48 12.60
CA GLU A 195 6.05 1.78 12.89
C GLU A 195 5.77 0.64 13.88
N VAL A 196 6.23 -0.56 13.53
CA VAL A 196 6.07 -1.76 14.37
C VAL A 196 7.45 -2.30 14.70
N ASP A 197 7.77 -2.38 15.99
CA ASP A 197 9.06 -2.91 16.45
C ASP A 197 9.05 -4.43 16.45
N VAL A 198 10.06 -5.03 15.80
CA VAL A 198 10.27 -6.49 15.73
C VAL A 198 11.54 -6.94 16.47
N SER A 199 12.24 -6.03 17.15
CA SER A 199 13.56 -6.29 17.76
C SER A 199 13.56 -7.43 18.77
N ASN A 200 12.44 -7.67 19.47
CA ASN A 200 12.33 -8.65 20.55
C ASN A 200 11.57 -9.94 20.15
N LEU A 201 11.28 -10.15 18.86
CA LEU A 201 10.51 -11.32 18.42
C LEU A 201 11.39 -12.56 18.22
N ASP A 202 10.89 -13.70 18.68
CA ASP A 202 11.47 -15.01 18.41
C ASP A 202 10.70 -15.77 17.30
N ILE A 203 11.24 -16.94 16.93
CA ILE A 203 10.62 -17.81 15.92
C ILE A 203 9.24 -18.28 16.41
N GLY A 204 8.21 -18.08 15.58
CA GLY A 204 6.84 -18.47 15.88
C GLY A 204 5.99 -17.35 16.48
N ASP A 205 6.62 -16.26 16.95
CA ASP A 205 5.92 -15.11 17.51
C ASP A 205 5.14 -14.34 16.45
N ARG A 206 4.06 -13.70 16.91
CA ARG A 206 3.12 -12.93 16.08
C ARG A 206 2.81 -11.62 16.75
N ILE A 207 2.76 -10.55 15.97
CA ILE A 207 2.28 -9.24 16.40
C ILE A 207 0.86 -9.07 15.90
N PHE A 208 -0.05 -8.72 16.81
CA PHE A 208 -1.46 -8.47 16.47
C PHE A 208 -1.74 -7.00 16.22
N MET A 209 -2.92 -6.71 15.65
CA MET A 209 -3.32 -5.33 15.35
C MET A 209 -3.53 -4.46 16.59
N HIS A 210 -3.88 -5.07 17.72
CA HIS A 210 -4.09 -4.37 18.99
C HIS A 210 -2.78 -4.00 19.71
N ASP A 211 -1.67 -4.67 19.38
CA ASP A 211 -0.36 -4.40 19.99
C ASP A 211 0.31 -3.15 19.40
N VAL A 212 -0.25 -2.59 18.33
CA VAL A 212 0.31 -1.42 17.64
C VAL A 212 -0.07 -0.15 18.39
N GLU A 213 0.95 0.60 18.79
CA GLU A 213 0.78 1.92 19.38
C GLU A 213 0.29 2.91 18.32
N VAL A 214 -0.97 3.35 18.45
CA VAL A 214 -1.59 4.34 17.58
C VAL A 214 -2.24 5.46 18.39
N HIS A 215 -2.37 6.64 17.79
CA HIS A 215 -3.04 7.78 18.43
C HIS A 215 -4.51 7.44 18.74
N PRO A 216 -5.08 7.85 19.90
CA PRO A 216 -6.44 7.47 20.31
C PRO A 216 -7.55 7.91 19.35
N SER A 217 -7.29 8.93 18.53
CA SER A 217 -8.24 9.41 17.50
C SER A 217 -8.32 8.48 16.27
N LEU A 218 -7.44 7.49 16.14
CA LEU A 218 -7.41 6.57 15.02
C LEU A 218 -8.25 5.34 15.36
N LYS A 219 -9.38 5.17 14.68
CA LYS A 219 -10.24 4.00 14.87
C LYS A 219 -9.95 2.95 13.81
N LEU A 220 -9.57 1.76 14.23
CA LEU A 220 -9.34 0.64 13.32
C LEU A 220 -10.66 0.20 12.66
N LEU A 221 -10.66 0.03 11.33
CA LEU A 221 -11.84 -0.41 10.56
C LEU A 221 -11.84 -1.91 10.25
N SER A 222 -10.78 -2.62 10.64
CA SER A 222 -10.68 -4.07 10.44
C SER A 222 -11.71 -4.81 11.28
N LYS A 223 -12.41 -5.78 10.68
CA LYS A 223 -13.45 -6.59 11.34
C LYS A 223 -12.90 -7.55 12.40
N ASN A 224 -11.61 -7.88 12.33
CA ASN A 224 -10.97 -8.85 13.21
C ASN A 224 -9.65 -8.25 13.73
N GLU A 225 -9.67 -7.84 15.00
CA GLU A 225 -8.54 -7.21 15.70
C GLU A 225 -7.48 -8.22 16.16
N ASN A 226 -7.85 -9.51 16.18
CA ASN A 226 -6.97 -10.62 16.55
C ASN A 226 -6.21 -11.18 15.34
N MET A 227 -6.25 -10.51 14.20
CA MET A 227 -5.48 -10.89 13.03
C MET A 227 -4.02 -10.44 13.20
N PRO A 228 -3.02 -11.32 12.96
CA PRO A 228 -1.63 -10.92 13.02
C PRO A 228 -1.25 -9.99 11.86
N ILE A 229 -0.44 -8.98 12.14
CA ILE A 229 0.17 -8.07 11.15
C ILE A 229 1.42 -8.73 10.55
N SER A 230 2.23 -9.30 11.43
CA SER A 230 3.47 -9.98 11.08
C SER A 230 3.68 -11.21 11.96
N SER A 231 4.40 -12.18 11.41
CA SER A 231 4.82 -13.38 12.12
C SER A 231 6.23 -13.77 11.70
N VAL A 232 7.06 -14.20 12.65
CA VAL A 232 8.38 -14.74 12.31
C VAL A 232 8.23 -16.23 12.02
N LEU A 233 8.53 -16.64 10.79
CA LEU A 233 8.40 -18.02 10.35
C LEU A 233 9.77 -18.60 9.98
N VAL A 234 9.90 -19.92 10.11
CA VAL A 234 11.06 -20.66 9.64
C VAL A 234 10.61 -21.56 8.49
N SER A 235 11.50 -21.81 7.54
CA SER A 235 11.21 -22.74 6.45
C SER A 235 10.93 -24.15 7.00
N ALA A 236 9.99 -24.86 6.37
CA ALA A 236 9.57 -26.18 6.84
C ALA A 236 10.72 -27.20 6.93
N SER A 237 11.75 -27.06 6.09
CA SER A 237 12.95 -27.89 6.13
C SER A 237 13.79 -27.62 7.38
N VAL A 238 13.98 -26.36 7.73
CA VAL A 238 14.76 -25.97 8.92
C VAL A 238 13.99 -26.29 10.20
N SER A 239 12.67 -26.10 10.23
CA SER A 239 11.85 -26.46 11.40
C SER A 239 11.91 -27.96 11.68
N ALA A 240 11.82 -28.81 10.65
CA ALA A 240 11.93 -30.26 10.81
C ALA A 240 13.31 -30.70 11.32
N ILE A 241 14.39 -30.06 10.84
CA ILE A 241 15.74 -30.33 11.33
C ILE A 241 15.88 -29.91 12.80
N MET A 242 15.32 -28.77 13.17
CA MET A 242 15.37 -28.24 14.54
C MET A 242 14.61 -29.15 15.52
N GLU A 243 13.41 -29.60 15.14
CA GLU A 243 12.66 -30.61 15.93
C GLU A 243 13.44 -31.92 16.07
N LEU A 244 14.09 -32.41 15.01
CA LEU A 244 14.91 -33.61 15.08
C LEU A 244 16.12 -33.42 16.02
N VAL A 245 16.75 -32.25 15.99
CA VAL A 245 17.86 -31.90 16.89
C VAL A 245 17.38 -31.83 18.35
N ASP A 246 16.23 -31.21 18.61
CA ASP A 246 15.63 -31.12 19.95
C ASP A 246 15.22 -32.48 20.50
N LEU A 247 14.80 -33.41 19.64
CA LEU A 247 14.56 -34.82 19.97
C LEU A 247 15.86 -35.65 20.13
N GLY A 248 17.03 -35.01 20.08
CA GLY A 248 18.33 -35.64 20.28
C GLY A 248 18.87 -36.38 19.05
N PHE A 249 18.24 -36.23 17.89
CA PHE A 249 18.72 -36.80 16.63
C PHE A 249 19.90 -35.97 16.13
N ARG A 250 21.13 -36.47 16.31
CA ARG A 250 22.31 -35.83 15.71
C ARG A 250 22.29 -36.11 14.20
N PRO A 251 22.15 -35.10 13.32
CA PRO A 251 22.37 -35.31 11.89
C PRO A 251 23.82 -35.79 11.73
N GLY A 252 23.96 -37.09 11.45
CA GLY A 252 25.24 -37.78 11.45
C GLY A 252 26.16 -37.28 10.34
N LEU A 253 27.28 -36.69 10.75
CA LEU A 253 28.52 -36.71 9.99
C LEU A 253 28.89 -38.17 9.67
N GLY A 254 29.21 -38.46 8.41
CA GLY A 254 30.03 -39.61 8.04
C GLY A 254 29.27 -40.88 7.62
N TYR A 255 28.92 -40.95 6.34
CA TYR A 255 28.68 -42.20 5.63
C TYR A 255 30.02 -42.92 5.45
N ASN A 256 30.64 -43.48 6.50
CA ASN A 256 31.82 -44.37 6.40
C ASN A 256 32.27 -44.96 7.76
N GLU A 257 31.44 -45.73 8.48
CA GLU A 257 31.99 -46.64 9.52
C GLU A 257 31.11 -47.84 9.89
N ALA A 258 30.12 -48.23 9.07
CA ALA A 258 29.24 -49.38 9.37
C ALA A 258 29.62 -50.65 8.59
N ARG A 259 30.92 -50.97 8.47
CA ARG A 259 31.43 -52.21 7.85
C ARG A 259 32.31 -53.07 8.76
N ARG A 260 32.18 -52.96 10.09
CA ARG A 260 32.86 -53.88 11.03
C ARG A 260 32.01 -54.23 12.25
N SER A 261 30.91 -54.92 12.02
CA SER A 261 30.40 -55.90 12.99
C SER A 261 29.41 -56.82 12.28
N ARG A 262 29.76 -58.10 12.18
CA ARG A 262 28.86 -59.16 11.69
C ARG A 262 27.66 -59.26 12.66
N PRO A 263 26.41 -59.25 12.19
CA PRO A 263 25.29 -59.62 13.04
C PRO A 263 25.32 -61.14 13.33
N PRO A 264 24.86 -61.60 14.51
CA PRO A 264 24.73 -63.03 14.78
C PRO A 264 23.65 -63.64 13.88
N SER A 265 23.89 -64.87 13.43
CA SER A 265 23.00 -65.63 12.55
C SER A 265 21.63 -65.85 13.19
N TRP A 266 20.58 -65.30 12.58
CA TRP A 266 19.20 -65.68 12.86
C TRP A 266 18.80 -66.80 11.89
N HIS A 267 18.67 -68.01 12.42
CA HIS A 267 17.92 -69.09 11.78
C HIS A 267 16.43 -68.93 12.08
N GLY A 268 15.61 -69.06 11.04
CA GLY A 268 14.22 -69.50 11.15
C GLY A 268 13.18 -68.39 11.38
N MET A 269 12.53 -67.95 10.31
CA MET A 269 11.06 -67.99 10.16
C MET A 269 10.71 -67.40 8.79
N THR A 270 10.41 -68.27 7.83
CA THR A 270 9.91 -67.86 6.51
C THR A 270 8.43 -67.48 6.63
N HIS A 271 8.10 -66.20 6.51
CA HIS A 271 6.78 -65.78 6.05
C HIS A 271 6.90 -65.18 4.65
N LYS A 272 6.37 -65.92 3.66
CA LYS A 272 6.18 -65.46 2.29
C LYS A 272 5.24 -64.25 2.31
N THR A 273 5.74 -63.07 1.95
CA THR A 273 4.90 -61.94 1.54
C THR A 273 4.99 -61.77 0.03
N ASN A 274 3.81 -61.75 -0.58
CA ASN A 274 3.55 -61.81 -2.02
C ASN A 274 3.80 -60.44 -2.67
N PRO A 275 4.64 -60.30 -3.71
CA PRO A 275 5.07 -59.02 -4.27
C PRO A 275 4.04 -58.28 -5.15
N SER A 276 2.76 -58.66 -5.10
CA SER A 276 1.72 -58.10 -5.97
C SER A 276 0.89 -56.95 -5.38
N LYS A 277 1.10 -56.56 -4.12
CA LYS A 277 0.37 -55.44 -3.48
C LYS A 277 1.11 -54.10 -3.48
N THR A 278 2.43 -54.09 -3.66
CA THR A 278 3.23 -52.86 -3.58
C THR A 278 3.14 -51.98 -4.84
N GLN A 279 2.72 -52.54 -5.98
CA GLN A 279 2.57 -51.79 -7.23
C GLN A 279 1.19 -51.11 -7.37
N GLN A 280 0.14 -51.66 -6.74
CA GLN A 280 -1.22 -51.08 -6.80
C GLN A 280 -1.38 -49.83 -5.93
N ASP A 281 -0.60 -49.71 -4.85
CA ASP A 281 -0.65 -48.55 -3.96
C ASP A 281 0.18 -47.36 -4.50
N LEU A 282 1.23 -47.62 -5.29
CA LEU A 282 1.99 -46.58 -5.99
C LEU A 282 1.21 -45.94 -7.14
N ASN A 283 0.40 -46.71 -7.88
CA ASN A 283 -0.42 -46.17 -8.97
C ASN A 283 -1.66 -45.39 -8.46
N LYS A 284 -2.20 -45.74 -7.29
CA LYS A 284 -3.28 -44.95 -6.66
C LYS A 284 -2.81 -43.58 -6.17
N MET A 285 -1.54 -43.44 -5.78
CA MET A 285 -0.96 -42.17 -5.36
C MET A 285 -0.71 -41.20 -6.54
N THR A 286 -0.52 -41.72 -7.76
CA THR A 286 -0.30 -40.90 -8.96
C THR A 286 -1.60 -40.39 -9.60
N ASP A 287 -2.71 -41.10 -9.41
CA ASP A 287 -4.03 -40.66 -9.91
C ASP A 287 -4.69 -39.60 -9.01
N LEU A 288 -4.42 -39.62 -7.70
CA LEU A 288 -4.82 -38.55 -6.77
C LEU A 288 -4.04 -37.24 -6.98
N LYS A 289 -2.79 -37.30 -7.48
CA LYS A 289 -2.01 -36.09 -7.85
C LYS A 289 -2.43 -35.49 -9.19
N LYS A 290 -3.05 -36.27 -10.10
CA LYS A 290 -3.59 -35.76 -11.36
C LYS A 290 -4.96 -35.10 -11.20
N SER A 291 -5.81 -35.56 -10.27
CA SER A 291 -7.12 -34.93 -10.02
C SER A 291 -7.04 -33.63 -9.19
N ALA A 292 -5.94 -33.40 -8.45
CA ALA A 292 -5.68 -32.15 -7.74
C ALA A 292 -5.03 -31.05 -8.63
N ALA A 293 -4.47 -31.42 -9.79
CA ALA A 293 -3.92 -30.48 -10.76
C ALA A 293 -4.94 -29.99 -11.81
N ALA A 294 -6.13 -30.59 -11.85
CA ALA A 294 -7.23 -30.21 -12.75
C ALA A 294 -8.29 -29.30 -12.09
N SER A 295 -8.18 -29.00 -10.79
CA SER A 295 -9.06 -28.08 -10.06
C SER A 295 -8.44 -26.70 -9.79
N VAL A 296 -7.29 -26.39 -10.40
CA VAL A 296 -6.57 -25.10 -10.25
C VAL A 296 -6.56 -24.29 -11.55
N VAL A 297 -7.44 -24.58 -12.50
CA VAL A 297 -7.60 -23.76 -13.72
C VAL A 297 -9.08 -23.55 -14.00
N GLU A 298 -9.77 -22.73 -13.19
CA GLU A 298 -10.98 -21.99 -13.61
C GLU A 298 -11.53 -21.07 -12.50
N VAL A 299 -10.78 -20.05 -12.07
CA VAL A 299 -11.41 -18.80 -11.56
C VAL A 299 -10.45 -17.63 -11.78
N ASP A 300 -10.31 -17.16 -13.01
CA ASP A 300 -9.91 -15.77 -13.26
C ASP A 300 -10.56 -15.30 -14.56
N SER A 301 -11.80 -14.86 -14.41
CA SER A 301 -12.53 -14.09 -15.41
C SER A 301 -13.42 -13.08 -14.68
N LEU A 302 -12.77 -12.09 -14.06
CA LEU A 302 -13.40 -10.81 -13.77
C LEU A 302 -13.10 -9.85 -14.91
N GLY A 303 -13.89 -10.02 -15.97
CA GLY A 303 -14.04 -9.01 -16.99
C GLY A 303 -14.68 -7.73 -16.42
N SER A 304 -14.12 -6.59 -16.83
CA SER A 304 -14.85 -5.36 -17.14
C SER A 304 -15.78 -4.77 -16.08
N GLU A 305 -15.23 -4.16 -15.02
CA GLU A 305 -15.99 -3.19 -14.20
C GLU A 305 -16.16 -1.81 -14.89
N GLU A 306 -15.48 -1.55 -16.02
CA GLU A 306 -15.73 -0.33 -16.81
C GLU A 306 -17.06 -0.36 -17.58
N GLU A 307 -17.61 -1.54 -17.90
CA GLU A 307 -18.92 -1.65 -18.60
C GLU A 307 -20.13 -1.58 -17.66
N HIS A 308 -19.96 -1.92 -16.37
CA HIS A 308 -21.06 -1.87 -15.41
C HIS A 308 -21.44 -0.43 -15.02
N CYS A 309 -20.50 0.51 -15.14
CA CYS A 309 -20.76 1.92 -14.85
C CYS A 309 -21.54 2.63 -15.98
N SER A 310 -21.40 2.19 -17.24
CA SER A 310 -22.13 2.76 -18.38
C SER A 310 -23.58 2.29 -18.52
N LYS A 311 -23.96 1.18 -17.87
CA LYS A 311 -25.34 0.65 -17.92
C LYS A 311 -26.27 1.25 -16.86
N ILE A 312 -25.71 1.84 -15.79
CA ILE A 312 -26.51 2.40 -14.68
C ILE A 312 -26.79 3.91 -14.87
N TYR A 313 -25.99 4.63 -15.65
CA TYR A 313 -26.17 6.08 -15.84
C TYR A 313 -25.88 6.54 -17.28
N PRO A 314 -26.89 6.71 -18.14
CA PRO A 314 -26.69 7.35 -19.44
C PRO A 314 -26.31 8.83 -19.25
N CYS A 315 -25.34 9.31 -20.03
CA CYS A 315 -24.97 10.72 -20.06
C CYS A 315 -26.19 11.58 -20.46
N PRO A 316 -26.40 12.77 -19.86
CA PRO A 316 -27.42 13.69 -20.34
C PRO A 316 -27.13 14.09 -21.79
N PRO A 317 -28.16 14.23 -22.64
CA PRO A 317 -27.98 14.64 -24.02
C PRO A 317 -27.34 16.03 -24.08
N LYS A 318 -26.39 16.21 -25.00
CA LYS A 318 -25.78 17.51 -25.27
C LYS A 318 -26.87 18.56 -25.56
N PRO A 319 -26.75 19.80 -25.03
CA PRO A 319 -27.65 20.87 -25.43
C PRO A 319 -27.54 21.06 -26.94
N GLN A 320 -28.68 20.97 -27.63
CA GLN A 320 -28.77 21.23 -29.05
C GLN A 320 -28.36 22.69 -29.31
N ALA A 321 -27.44 22.89 -30.24
CA ALA A 321 -27.02 24.20 -30.67
C ALA A 321 -28.25 24.99 -31.15
N ALA A 322 -28.58 26.06 -30.42
CA ALA A 322 -29.58 27.02 -30.86
C ALA A 322 -29.06 27.68 -32.13
N THR A 323 -29.60 27.27 -33.29
CA THR A 323 -29.43 28.02 -34.53
C THR A 323 -30.21 29.32 -34.38
N SER A 324 -29.51 30.40 -34.03
CA SER A 324 -30.02 31.76 -34.16
C SER A 324 -30.24 32.04 -35.64
N LYS A 325 -31.50 31.99 -36.09
CA LYS A 325 -31.93 32.75 -37.26
C LYS A 325 -32.47 34.08 -36.77
N SER A 326 -31.84 35.14 -37.23
CA SER A 326 -32.32 36.51 -37.16
C SER A 326 -31.74 37.30 -38.35
N PRO A 327 -32.41 38.35 -38.82
CA PRO A 327 -33.84 38.67 -38.77
C PRO A 327 -34.61 38.21 -40.01
#